data_AF-A0A7Y2DI12-F1
#
_entry.id   AF-A0A7Y2DI12-F1
#
_cell.length_a   1.000
_cell.length_b   1.000
_cell.length_c   1.000
_cell.angle_alpha   90.00
_cell.angle_beta   90.00
_cell.angle_gamma   90.00
#
_symmetry.space_group_name_H-M   'P 1'
#
loop_
_entity.id
_entity.type
_entity.pdbx_description
1 polymer ?
#
loop_
_entity_poly.entity_id
_entity_poly.type
_entity_poly.pdbx_seq_one_letter_code
_entity_poly.pdbx_strand_id
1 'polypeptide(L)'
;MSVLSDITSANAIALEDKYGAHNYHPLPVFLSRGEGVFVWDVEGKKYYDFLSAYSAVNQGHCHPKIIGAMTAQANTLTLTSRAFHNDMLGKFEKYAAETFHFDKLLPMNTGAEAVETALKICRKWAYEKKGIPEN
;
A
#
# COMPACT_ATOMS: atom_id res chain seq x y z
N MET A 1 6.16 -26.22 -15.09
CA MET A 1 4.92 -26.60 -14.37
C MET A 1 3.98 -25.41 -14.49
N SER A 2 3.00 -25.32 -15.38
CA SER A 2 1.94 -26.26 -15.82
C SER A 2 0.62 -25.59 -15.43
N VAL A 3 -0.10 -25.06 -16.43
CA VAL A 3 -1.49 -24.55 -16.39
C VAL A 3 -1.69 -23.33 -15.49
N LEU A 4 -1.49 -22.11 -16.04
CA LEU A 4 -2.36 -21.00 -15.66
C LEU A 4 -3.75 -21.45 -16.12
N SER A 5 -4.53 -22.02 -15.21
CA SER A 5 -5.93 -22.32 -15.49
C SER A 5 -6.60 -20.98 -15.74
N ASP A 6 -7.00 -20.72 -16.98
CA ASP A 6 -7.78 -19.53 -17.33
C ASP A 6 -9.05 -19.55 -16.47
N ILE A 7 -9.02 -18.82 -15.35
CA ILE A 7 -10.16 -18.68 -14.44
C ILE A 7 -11.18 -17.78 -15.12
N THR A 8 -12.45 -18.16 -15.08
CA THR A 8 -13.54 -17.28 -15.53
C THR A 8 -14.00 -16.39 -14.38
N SER A 9 -14.61 -15.26 -14.69
CA SER A 9 -15.27 -14.38 -13.72
C SER A 9 -16.23 -15.13 -12.80
N ALA A 10 -16.98 -16.10 -13.35
CA ALA A 10 -17.90 -16.95 -12.59
C ALA A 10 -17.17 -17.86 -11.58
N ASN A 11 -16.01 -18.40 -11.95
CA ASN A 11 -15.20 -19.20 -11.03
C ASN A 11 -14.53 -18.32 -9.97
N ALA A 12 -14.07 -17.12 -10.34
CA ALA A 12 -13.46 -16.18 -9.42
C ALA A 12 -14.44 -15.74 -8.31
N ILE A 13 -15.65 -15.30 -8.67
CA ILE A 13 -16.65 -14.90 -7.68
C ILE A 13 -17.10 -16.06 -6.78
N ALA A 14 -17.22 -17.28 -7.32
CA ALA A 14 -17.61 -18.44 -6.53
C ALA A 14 -16.56 -18.79 -5.44
N LEU A 15 -15.28 -18.56 -5.72
CA LEU A 15 -14.22 -18.72 -4.73
C LEU A 15 -14.29 -17.65 -3.65
N GLU A 16 -14.45 -16.38 -4.03
CA GLU A 16 -14.59 -15.27 -3.07
C GLU A 16 -15.84 -15.41 -2.20
N ASP A 17 -16.99 -15.79 -2.77
CA ASP A 17 -18.24 -15.98 -2.05
C ASP A 17 -18.12 -17.09 -0.98
N LYS A 18 -17.42 -18.18 -1.33
CA LYS A 18 -17.26 -19.34 -0.44
C LYS A 18 -16.23 -19.13 0.67
N TYR A 19 -15.12 -18.45 0.38
CA TYR A 19 -13.96 -18.39 1.27
C TYR A 19 -13.65 -17.00 1.82
N GLY A 20 -14.19 -15.93 1.23
CA GLY A 20 -14.01 -14.54 1.66
C GLY A 20 -15.10 -14.06 2.61
N ALA A 21 -14.78 -13.09 3.46
CA ALA A 21 -15.77 -12.40 4.28
C ALA A 21 -16.57 -11.40 3.42
N HIS A 22 -17.87 -11.29 3.64
CA HIS A 22 -18.76 -10.43 2.85
C HIS A 22 -18.81 -8.99 3.40
N ASN A 23 -17.67 -8.29 3.37
CA ASN A 23 -17.53 -6.91 3.86
C ASN A 23 -17.42 -5.84 2.75
N TYR A 24 -17.44 -6.26 1.48
CA TYR A 24 -17.46 -5.38 0.31
C TYR A 24 -18.57 -5.79 -0.66
N HIS A 25 -18.95 -4.86 -1.54
CA HIS A 25 -19.81 -5.11 -2.69
C HIS A 25 -19.12 -4.60 -3.97
N PRO A 26 -18.14 -5.35 -4.51
CA PRO A 26 -17.33 -4.92 -5.65
C PRO A 26 -18.14 -4.82 -6.96
N LEU A 27 -17.61 -4.08 -7.93
CA LEU A 27 -18.09 -4.18 -9.31
C LEU A 27 -17.77 -5.58 -9.85
N PRO A 28 -18.64 -6.18 -10.70
CA PRO A 28 -18.45 -7.54 -11.21
C PRO A 28 -17.42 -7.58 -12.36
N VAL A 29 -16.18 -7.17 -12.08
CA VAL A 29 -15.04 -7.17 -13.00
C VAL A 29 -13.85 -7.79 -12.26
N PHE A 30 -13.27 -8.85 -12.83
CA PHE A 30 -12.24 -9.67 -12.18
C PHE A 30 -10.90 -9.41 -12.85
N LEU A 31 -10.11 -8.51 -12.27
CA LEU A 31 -8.85 -8.04 -12.87
C LEU A 31 -7.73 -9.07 -12.71
N SER A 32 -6.96 -9.31 -13.78
CA SER A 32 -5.87 -10.29 -13.84
C SER A 32 -4.50 -9.68 -14.15
N ARG A 33 -4.46 -8.48 -14.76
CA ARG A 33 -3.23 -7.77 -15.13
C ARG A 33 -3.44 -6.26 -15.07
N GLY A 34 -2.40 -5.53 -14.66
CA GLY A 34 -2.35 -4.06 -14.73
C GLY A 34 -1.05 -3.57 -15.38
N GLU A 35 -1.11 -2.48 -16.15
CA GLU A 35 0.03 -1.81 -16.75
C GLU A 35 -0.27 -0.33 -17.04
N GLY A 36 0.44 0.57 -16.38
CA GLY A 36 0.21 2.01 -16.52
C GLY A 36 -1.22 2.39 -16.12
N VAL A 37 -1.95 3.02 -17.03
CA VAL A 37 -3.36 3.42 -16.82
C VAL A 37 -4.38 2.32 -17.14
N PHE A 38 -3.90 1.13 -17.54
CA PHE A 38 -4.75 0.05 -18.02
C PHE A 38 -4.78 -1.15 -17.09
N VAL A 39 -5.92 -1.84 -17.09
CA VAL A 39 -6.11 -3.15 -16.48
C VAL A 39 -6.81 -4.09 -17.44
N TRP A 40 -6.63 -5.39 -17.26
CA TRP A 40 -7.27 -6.45 -18.02
C TRP A 40 -8.00 -7.39 -17.08
N ASP A 41 -9.21 -7.83 -17.44
CA ASP A 41 -9.91 -8.88 -16.70
C ASP A 41 -9.38 -10.29 -17.04
N VAL A 42 -9.89 -11.31 -16.35
CA VAL A 42 -9.50 -12.71 -16.54
C VAL A 42 -9.91 -13.25 -17.92
N GLU A 43 -10.90 -12.64 -18.57
CA GLU A 43 -11.26 -12.91 -19.96
C GLU A 43 -10.45 -12.09 -20.99
N GLY A 44 -9.51 -11.26 -20.54
CA GLY A 44 -8.58 -10.50 -21.39
C GLY A 44 -9.14 -9.18 -21.93
N LYS A 45 -10.32 -8.73 -21.51
CA LYS A 45 -10.86 -7.42 -21.90
C LYS A 45 -10.09 -6.31 -21.17
N LYS A 46 -9.71 -5.29 -21.93
CA LYS A 46 -8.90 -4.15 -21.47
C LYS A 46 -9.77 -2.97 -21.06
N TYR A 47 -9.41 -2.32 -19.95
CA TYR A 47 -10.09 -1.15 -19.39
C TYR A 47 -9.08 -0.05 -19.05
N TYR A 48 -9.54 1.21 -19.08
CA TYR A 48 -8.87 2.28 -18.34
C TYR A 48 -9.26 2.20 -16.87
N ASP A 49 -8.29 2.27 -15.96
CA ASP A 49 -8.55 2.37 -14.53
C ASP A 49 -8.73 3.84 -14.13
N PHE A 50 -9.98 4.22 -13.85
CA PHE A 50 -10.35 5.56 -13.38
C PHE A 50 -10.55 5.63 -11.86
N LEU A 51 -10.27 4.56 -11.12
CA LEU A 51 -10.30 4.52 -9.65
C LEU A 51 -8.90 4.65 -9.06
N SER A 52 -7.89 4.06 -9.73
CA SER A 52 -6.49 4.07 -9.30
C SER A 52 -6.28 3.57 -7.86
N ALA A 53 -7.06 2.55 -7.46
CA ALA A 53 -7.11 2.02 -6.10
C ALA A 53 -7.17 3.14 -5.03
N TYR A 54 -8.10 4.08 -5.19
CA TYR A 54 -8.24 5.26 -4.34
C TYR A 54 -6.98 6.14 -4.31
N SER A 55 -6.40 6.40 -5.48
CA SER A 55 -5.16 7.17 -5.68
C SER A 55 -3.87 6.52 -5.12
N ALA A 56 -3.88 5.21 -4.83
CA ALA A 56 -2.68 4.49 -4.41
C ALA A 56 -1.71 4.22 -5.58
N VAL A 57 -2.23 3.99 -6.79
CA VAL A 57 -1.44 3.71 -8.01
C VAL A 57 -1.30 4.93 -8.91
N ASN A 58 -0.99 6.10 -8.32
CA ASN A 58 -0.80 7.36 -9.05
C ASN A 58 0.28 7.28 -10.15
N GLN A 59 1.29 6.43 -9.97
CA GLN A 59 2.38 6.20 -10.91
C GLN A 59 1.99 5.24 -12.05
N GLY A 60 0.79 4.66 -12.01
CA GLY A 60 0.33 3.60 -12.89
C GLY A 60 0.67 2.20 -12.38
N HIS A 61 -0.17 1.23 -12.75
CA HIS A 61 -0.01 -0.18 -12.40
C HIS A 61 1.33 -0.73 -12.87
N CYS A 62 1.98 -1.52 -12.00
CA CYS A 62 3.22 -2.25 -12.29
C CYS A 62 4.36 -1.39 -12.86
N HIS A 63 4.49 -0.14 -12.39
CA HIS A 63 5.52 0.77 -12.88
C HIS A 63 6.94 0.17 -12.74
N PRO A 64 7.74 0.07 -13.83
CA PRO A 64 8.95 -0.75 -13.87
C PRO A 64 10.03 -0.32 -12.87
N LYS A 65 10.15 0.99 -12.57
CA LYS A 65 11.08 1.46 -11.54
C LYS A 65 10.71 1.02 -10.12
N ILE A 66 9.42 0.94 -9.81
CA ILE A 66 8.94 0.56 -8.47
C ILE A 66 9.09 -0.94 -8.29
N ILE A 67 8.67 -1.72 -9.29
CA ILE A 67 8.87 -3.18 -9.30
C ILE A 67 10.36 -3.53 -9.20
N GLY A 68 11.21 -2.88 -9.98
CA GLY A 68 12.66 -3.09 -9.92
C GLY A 68 13.26 -2.82 -8.53
N ALA A 69 12.90 -1.70 -7.91
CA ALA A 69 13.36 -1.35 -6.56
C ALA A 69 12.88 -2.36 -5.50
N MET A 70 11.60 -2.74 -5.56
CA MET A 70 11.01 -3.73 -4.66
C MET A 70 11.71 -5.08 -4.77
N THR A 71 11.86 -5.62 -5.99
CA THR A 71 12.48 -6.93 -6.22
C THR A 71 13.95 -6.94 -5.79
N ALA A 72 14.71 -5.89 -6.08
CA ALA A 72 16.10 -5.78 -5.66
C ALA A 72 16.25 -5.80 -4.13
N GLN A 73 15.44 -5.01 -3.41
CA GLN A 73 15.49 -4.96 -1.96
C GLN A 73 14.98 -6.27 -1.32
N ALA A 74 13.93 -6.88 -1.89
CA ALA A 74 13.38 -8.14 -1.39
C ALA A 74 14.37 -9.30 -1.49
N ASN A 75 15.21 -9.33 -2.53
CA ASN A 75 16.30 -10.29 -2.66
C ASN A 75 17.50 -10.02 -1.74
N THR A 76 17.49 -8.89 -1.02
CA THR A 76 18.57 -8.48 -0.12
C THR A 76 18.15 -8.61 1.35
N LEU A 77 17.12 -7.88 1.79
CA LEU A 77 16.61 -7.88 3.16
C LEU A 77 15.23 -7.21 3.21
N THR A 78 14.25 -7.87 3.86
CA THR A 78 12.86 -7.40 3.90
C THR A 78 12.43 -6.84 5.26
N LEU A 79 12.70 -7.55 6.37
CA LEU A 79 12.18 -7.18 7.69
C LEU A 79 13.18 -7.48 8.80
N THR A 80 13.53 -6.45 9.58
CA THR A 80 14.42 -6.55 10.75
C THR A 80 13.71 -6.27 12.07
N SER A 81 12.41 -5.98 12.05
CA SER A 81 11.72 -5.22 13.11
C SER A 81 12.41 -3.86 13.39
N ARG A 82 12.04 -3.20 14.48
CA ARG A 82 12.70 -2.00 15.00
C ARG A 82 13.70 -2.29 16.11
N ALA A 83 13.86 -3.56 16.49
CA ALA A 83 14.87 -3.99 17.46
C ALA A 83 16.30 -3.92 16.89
N PHE A 84 16.44 -3.96 15.56
CA PHE A 84 17.71 -3.81 14.85
C PHE A 84 17.64 -2.63 13.89
N HIS A 85 18.79 -1.99 13.67
CA HIS A 85 18.94 -1.03 12.59
C HIS A 85 19.10 -1.76 11.25
N ASN A 86 18.59 -1.16 10.18
CA ASN A 86 18.87 -1.53 8.81
C ASN A 86 19.40 -0.31 8.04
N ASP A 87 20.02 -0.54 6.89
CA ASP A 87 20.74 0.48 6.14
C ASP A 87 19.86 1.32 5.19
N MET A 88 18.57 1.01 5.09
CA MET A 88 17.63 1.69 4.18
C MET A 88 16.71 2.67 4.88
N LEU A 89 16.30 2.40 6.12
CA LEU A 89 15.36 3.23 6.87
C LEU A 89 15.85 4.69 6.98
N GLY A 90 17.10 4.90 7.42
CA GLY A 90 17.65 6.26 7.56
C GLY A 90 17.78 7.01 6.23
N LYS A 91 18.06 6.30 5.12
CA LYS A 91 18.12 6.91 3.77
C LYS A 91 16.73 7.38 3.34
N PHE A 92 15.70 6.56 3.58
CA PHE A 92 14.30 6.93 3.32
C PHE A 92 13.83 8.09 4.20
N GLU A 93 14.11 8.05 5.51
CA GLU A 93 13.75 9.11 6.45
C GLU A 93 14.36 10.45 6.03
N LYS A 94 15.66 10.48 5.68
CA LYS A 94 16.33 11.68 5.15
C LYS A 94 15.65 12.18 3.87
N TYR A 95 15.47 11.31 2.89
CA TYR A 95 14.87 11.68 1.60
C TYR A 95 13.49 12.32 1.77
N ALA A 96 12.61 11.70 2.56
CA ALA A 96 11.26 12.19 2.78
C ALA A 96 11.25 13.49 3.59
N ALA A 97 12.06 13.58 4.65
CA ALA A 97 12.19 14.78 5.48
C ALA A 97 12.64 16.00 4.65
N GLU A 98 13.66 15.83 3.79
CA GLU A 98 14.15 16.89 2.91
C GLU A 98 13.13 17.26 1.81
N THR A 99 12.45 16.26 1.24
CA THR A 99 11.45 16.46 0.16
C THR A 99 10.23 17.23 0.64
N PHE A 100 9.74 16.92 1.85
CA PHE A 100 8.53 17.53 2.41
C PHE A 100 8.80 18.64 3.44
N HIS A 101 10.07 18.99 3.66
CA HIS A 101 10.51 20.07 4.55
C HIS A 101 10.10 19.88 6.02
N PHE A 102 10.32 18.69 6.57
CA PHE A 102 10.11 18.38 7.99
C PHE A 102 11.42 17.94 8.67
N ASP A 103 11.53 18.15 9.98
CA ASP A 103 12.72 17.75 10.74
C ASP A 103 12.86 16.23 10.92
N LYS A 104 11.74 15.51 11.00
CA LYS A 104 11.69 14.06 11.27
C LYS A 104 10.51 13.41 10.55
N LEU A 105 10.70 12.15 10.18
CA LEU A 105 9.67 11.24 9.68
C LEU A 105 9.46 10.11 10.68
N LEU A 106 8.21 9.69 10.88
CA LEU A 106 7.88 8.44 11.56
C LEU A 106 7.08 7.54 10.61
N PRO A 107 7.68 6.47 10.03
CA PRO A 107 6.98 5.62 9.08
C PRO A 107 6.05 4.60 9.75
N MET A 108 4.87 4.43 9.15
CA MET A 108 3.83 3.45 9.50
C MET A 108 3.38 2.71 8.23
N ASN A 109 2.43 1.78 8.35
CA ASN A 109 2.03 0.91 7.23
C ASN A 109 0.73 1.39 6.56
N THR A 110 -0.29 1.70 7.37
CA THR A 110 -1.62 2.10 6.88
C THR A 110 -1.91 3.58 7.10
N GLY A 111 -2.86 4.12 6.34
CA GLY A 111 -3.36 5.48 6.56
C GLY A 111 -3.99 5.66 7.96
N ALA A 112 -4.69 4.65 8.47
CA ALA A 112 -5.29 4.67 9.80
C ALA A 112 -4.23 4.76 10.91
N GLU A 113 -3.17 3.95 10.84
CA GLU A 113 -2.05 4.01 11.78
C GLU A 113 -1.35 5.38 11.77
N ALA A 114 -1.19 5.98 10.59
CA ALA A 114 -0.60 7.31 10.46
C ALA A 114 -1.47 8.38 11.17
N VAL A 115 -2.79 8.35 10.97
CA VAL A 115 -3.73 9.28 11.63
C VAL A 115 -3.76 9.07 13.15
N GLU A 116 -3.85 7.83 13.61
CA GLU A 116 -3.82 7.52 15.04
C GLU A 116 -2.52 7.96 15.71
N THR A 117 -1.40 7.78 15.01
CA THR A 117 -0.09 8.21 15.53
C THR A 117 0.02 9.74 15.58
N ALA A 118 -0.50 10.45 14.56
CA ALA A 118 -0.57 11.91 14.59
C ALA A 118 -1.42 12.40 15.77
N LEU A 119 -2.57 11.78 16.04
CA LEU A 119 -3.41 12.12 17.20
C LEU A 119 -2.66 11.91 18.52
N LYS A 120 -1.91 10.80 18.65
CA LYS A 120 -1.07 10.54 19.84
C LYS A 120 0.01 11.59 20.02
N ILE A 121 0.70 11.98 18.95
CA ILE A 121 1.72 13.04 18.99
C ILE A 121 1.10 14.37 19.41
N CYS A 122 -0.02 14.77 18.81
CA CYS A 122 -0.73 16.01 19.13
C CYS A 122 -1.19 16.06 20.58
N ARG A 123 -1.80 14.97 21.08
CA ARG A 123 -2.26 14.88 22.48
C ARG A 123 -1.08 14.95 23.45
N LYS A 124 -0.03 14.17 23.22
CA LYS A 124 1.19 14.20 24.05
C LYS A 124 1.81 15.59 24.09
N TRP A 125 1.94 16.24 22.94
CA TRP A 125 2.44 17.62 22.87
C TRP A 125 1.53 18.61 23.60
N ALA A 126 0.20 18.46 23.51
CA ALA A 126 -0.73 19.36 24.17
C ALA A 126 -0.58 19.32 25.70
N TYR A 127 -0.38 18.13 26.27
CA TYR A 127 -0.12 18.00 27.71
C TYR A 127 1.29 18.50 28.08
N GLU A 128 2.34 18.06 27.37
CA GLU A 128 3.73 18.32 27.78
C GLU A 128 4.27 19.71 27.43
N LYS A 129 3.75 20.32 26.36
CA LYS A 129 4.27 21.58 25.81
C LYS A 129 3.27 22.71 25.85
N LYS A 130 2.00 22.44 25.51
CA LYS A 130 0.95 23.46 25.63
C LYS A 130 0.46 23.61 27.07
N GLY A 131 0.55 22.56 27.89
CA GLY A 131 0.22 22.58 29.31
C GLY A 131 -1.29 22.58 29.59
N ILE A 132 -2.09 21.91 28.77
CA ILE A 132 -3.53 21.77 29.05
C ILE A 132 -3.73 20.78 30.23
N PRO A 133 -4.82 20.93 31.02
CA PRO A 133 -5.16 19.95 32.06
C PRO A 133 -5.31 18.54 31.49
N GLU A 134 -4.91 17.53 32.26
CA GLU A 134 -5.20 16.13 31.93
C GLU A 134 -6.71 15.86 32.06
N ASN A 135 -7.22 14.99 31.17
CA ASN A 135 -8.62 14.56 31.18
C ASN A 135 -8.86 13.44 32.20
#